data_AF-A0A3M1EMF7-F1
#
_entry.id   AF-A0A3M1EMF7-F1
#
_cell.length_a   1.000
_cell.length_b   1.000
_cell.length_c   1.000
_cell.angle_alpha   90.00
_cell.angle_beta   90.00
_cell.angle_gamma   90.00
#
_symmetry.space_group_name_H-M   'P 1'
#
loop_
_entity.id
_entity.type
_entity.pdbx_description
1 polymer ?
#
loop_
_entity_poly.entity_id
_entity_poly.type
_entity_poly.pdbx_seq_one_letter_code
_entity_poly.pdbx_strand_id
1 'polypeptide(L)'
;MLTGIGLAYLTYVIKVINAEAVAKQLETLYLLSVNKFYIEDLYNRIIVTPFVRLSDWLWHTFDDGVIDAAVNGVGQAVRWAGGRLRQIQTGYVRSYALSFLLGVVVIVAWFALR
;
A
#
# COMPACT_ATOMS: atom_id res chain seq x y z
N MET A 1 -42.81 17.45 -26.36
CA MET A 1 -41.54 17.13 -27.06
C MET A 1 -41.22 18.17 -28.13
N LEU A 2 -42.09 18.38 -29.13
CA LEU A 2 -41.89 19.40 -30.17
C LEU A 2 -41.69 20.81 -29.61
N THR A 3 -42.41 21.17 -28.54
CA THR A 3 -42.27 22.45 -27.83
C THR A 3 -40.89 22.64 -27.20
N GLY A 4 -40.32 21.59 -26.59
CA GLY A 4 -38.99 21.64 -25.99
C GLY A 4 -37.87 21.76 -27.04
N ILE A 5 -38.00 21.04 -28.15
CA ILE A 5 -37.06 21.12 -29.28
C ILE A 5 -37.15 22.51 -29.95
N GLY A 6 -38.36 23.03 -30.14
CA GLY A 6 -38.58 24.38 -30.68
C GLY A 6 -37.93 25.46 -29.80
N LEU A 7 -38.12 25.38 -28.48
CA LEU A 7 -37.44 26.26 -27.52
C LEU A 7 -35.91 26.17 -27.66
N ALA A 8 -35.33 24.96 -27.67
CA ALA A 8 -33.90 24.78 -27.85
C ALA A 8 -33.39 25.38 -29.17
N TYR A 9 -34.13 25.20 -30.28
CA TYR A 9 -33.77 25.78 -31.58
C TYR A 9 -33.75 27.33 -31.55
N LEU A 10 -34.76 27.94 -30.93
CA LEU A 10 -34.84 29.39 -30.77
C LEU A 10 -33.71 29.95 -29.89
N THR A 11 -33.29 29.20 -28.87
CA THR A 11 -32.24 29.62 -27.93
C THR A 11 -30.83 29.44 -28.51
N TYR A 12 -30.56 28.29 -29.13
CA TYR A 12 -29.20 27.91 -29.57
C TYR A 12 -28.89 28.21 -31.05
N VAL A 13 -29.88 28.13 -31.94
CA VAL A 13 -29.67 28.33 -33.39
C VAL A 13 -30.04 29.76 -33.80
N ILE A 14 -31.26 30.18 -33.49
CA ILE A 14 -31.74 31.52 -33.89
C ILE A 14 -31.24 32.62 -32.93
N LYS A 15 -30.87 32.26 -31.69
CA LYS A 15 -30.36 33.18 -30.65
C LYS A 15 -31.33 34.32 -30.31
N VAL A 16 -32.63 34.09 -30.44
CA VAL A 16 -33.68 35.06 -30.06
C VAL A 16 -33.72 35.21 -28.53
N ILE A 17 -33.41 34.14 -27.81
CA ILE A 17 -33.35 34.10 -26.35
C ILE A 17 -31.88 34.04 -25.95
N ASN A 18 -31.45 34.99 -25.12
CA ASN A 18 -30.09 34.98 -24.59
C ASN A 18 -29.99 33.94 -23.45
N ALA A 19 -29.35 32.81 -23.75
CA ALA A 19 -29.14 31.72 -22.79
C ALA A 19 -28.35 32.16 -21.55
N GLU A 20 -27.41 33.10 -21.68
CA GLU A 20 -26.63 33.61 -20.55
C GLU A 20 -27.49 34.49 -19.63
N ALA A 21 -28.40 35.29 -20.20
CA ALA A 21 -29.33 36.10 -19.41
C ALA A 21 -30.27 35.22 -18.57
N VAL A 22 -30.74 34.10 -19.15
CA VAL A 22 -31.57 33.11 -18.44
C VAL A 22 -30.73 32.37 -17.39
N ALA A 23 -29.50 31.97 -17.71
CA ALA A 23 -28.59 31.33 -16.77
C ALA A 23 -28.28 32.25 -15.57
N LYS A 24 -28.14 33.55 -15.80
CA LYS A 24 -27.91 34.55 -14.75
C LYS A 24 -29.14 34.78 -13.86
N GLN A 25 -30.34 34.72 -14.42
CA GLN A 25 -31.58 34.80 -13.62
C GLN A 25 -31.78 33.55 -12.75
N LEU A 26 -31.32 32.39 -13.21
CA LEU A 26 -31.41 31.11 -12.52
C LEU A 26 -30.03 30.59 -12.09
N GLU A 27 -29.16 31.48 -11.61
CA GLU A 27 -27.76 31.18 -11.32
C GLU A 27 -27.61 29.98 -10.38
N THR A 28 -28.45 29.86 -9.35
CA THR A 28 -28.42 28.72 -8.42
C THR A 28 -28.72 27.38 -9.11
N LEU A 29 -29.73 27.33 -9.98
CA LEU A 29 -30.09 26.11 -10.72
C LEU A 29 -29.05 25.80 -11.79
N TYR A 30 -28.50 26.84 -12.43
CA TYR A 30 -27.41 26.71 -13.39
C TYR A 30 -26.15 26.14 -12.71
N LEU A 31 -25.74 26.69 -11.56
CA LEU A 31 -24.62 26.20 -10.78
C LEU A 31 -24.84 24.77 -10.26
N LEU A 32 -26.04 24.42 -9.82
CA LEU A 32 -26.36 23.04 -9.43
C LEU A 32 -26.24 22.08 -10.61
N SER A 33 -26.77 22.45 -11.78
CA SER A 33 -26.68 21.64 -13.00
C SER A 33 -25.23 21.47 -13.47
N VAL A 34 -24.46 22.57 -13.51
CA VAL A 34 -23.04 22.59 -13.91
C VAL A 34 -22.18 21.75 -12.96
N ASN A 35 -22.43 21.84 -11.65
CA ASN A 35 -21.72 21.05 -10.64
C ASN A 35 -22.32 19.65 -10.44
N LYS A 36 -23.14 19.16 -11.38
CA LYS A 36 -23.75 17.81 -11.33
C LYS A 36 -24.44 17.51 -9.99
N PHE A 37 -25.13 18.50 -9.44
CA PHE A 37 -25.79 18.47 -8.13
C PHE A 37 -24.86 18.16 -6.94
N TYR A 38 -23.54 18.30 -7.10
CA TYR A 38 -22.53 17.96 -6.08
C TYR A 38 -22.58 16.50 -5.60
N ILE A 39 -23.30 15.63 -6.30
CA ILE A 39 -23.49 14.23 -5.90
C ILE A 39 -22.17 13.47 -5.99
N GLU A 40 -21.39 13.72 -7.04
CA GLU A 40 -20.07 13.12 -7.23
C GLU A 40 -19.10 13.54 -6.11
N ASP A 41 -19.06 14.83 -5.76
CA ASP A 41 -18.20 15.34 -4.68
C ASP A 41 -18.60 14.78 -3.32
N LEU A 42 -19.91 14.70 -3.05
CA LEU A 42 -20.44 14.14 -1.82
C LEU A 42 -20.09 12.64 -1.71
N TYR A 43 -20.28 11.88 -2.78
CA TYR A 43 -19.93 10.47 -2.84
C TYR A 43 -18.42 10.26 -2.63
N ASN A 44 -17.60 11.06 -3.32
CA ASN A 44 -16.15 11.00 -3.15
C ASN A 44 -15.73 11.32 -1.72
N ARG A 45 -16.38 12.28 -1.07
CA ARG A 45 -16.03 12.69 0.29
C ARG A 45 -16.52 11.71 1.37
N ILE A 46 -17.73 11.18 1.23
CA ILE A 46 -18.38 10.34 2.25
C ILE A 46 -18.00 8.87 2.08
N ILE A 47 -17.85 8.40 0.85
CA ILE A 47 -17.60 6.97 0.56
C ILE A 47 -16.16 6.76 0.15
N VAL A 48 -15.70 7.39 -0.94
CA VAL A 48 -14.39 7.04 -1.53
C VAL A 48 -13.23 7.42 -0.62
N THR A 49 -13.16 8.68 -0.18
CA THR A 49 -12.04 9.21 0.61
C THR A 49 -11.80 8.43 1.91
N PRO A 50 -12.81 8.13 2.76
CA PRO A 50 -12.55 7.36 3.97
C PRO A 50 -12.15 5.90 3.67
N PHE A 51 -12.70 5.28 2.63
CA PHE A 51 -12.28 3.93 2.22
C PHE A 51 -10.83 3.91 1.74
N VAL A 52 -10.41 4.88 0.93
CA VAL A 52 -9.01 5.00 0.48
C VAL A 52 -8.09 5.18 1.68
N ARG A 53 -8.43 6.09 2.60
CA ARG A 53 -7.62 6.30 3.82
C ARG A 53 -7.54 5.06 4.70
N LEU A 54 -8.63 4.31 4.82
CA LEU A 54 -8.64 3.06 5.57
C LEU A 54 -7.73 2.01 4.90
N SER A 55 -7.80 1.88 3.59
CA SER A 55 -6.93 1.00 2.81
C SER A 55 -5.46 1.38 2.95
N ASP A 56 -5.13 2.67 2.85
CA ASP A 56 -3.76 3.17 3.04
C ASP A 56 -3.26 2.88 4.46
N TRP A 57 -4.11 3.10 5.47
CA TRP A 57 -3.76 2.81 6.86
C TRP A 57 -3.51 1.31 7.09
N LEU A 58 -4.34 0.44 6.52
CA LEU A 58 -4.15 -1.01 6.60
C LEU A 58 -2.88 -1.44 5.88
N TRP A 59 -2.61 -0.88 4.71
CA TRP A 59 -1.40 -1.19 3.94
C TRP A 59 -0.14 -0.81 4.72
N HIS A 60 -0.03 0.43 5.21
CA HIS A 60 1.13 0.86 6.00
C HIS A 60 1.27 0.09 7.32
N THR A 61 0.17 -0.22 8.00
CA THR A 61 0.24 -0.94 9.28
C THR A 61 0.68 -2.39 9.08
N PHE A 62 0.20 -3.05 8.03
CA PHE A 62 0.42 -4.47 7.82
C PHE A 62 1.70 -4.75 7.02
N ASP A 63 1.88 -4.08 5.87
CA ASP A 63 3.01 -4.33 4.98
C ASP A 63 4.30 -3.74 5.56
N ASP A 64 4.36 -2.41 5.71
CA ASP A 64 5.54 -1.73 6.23
C ASP A 64 5.83 -2.11 7.70
N GLY A 65 4.77 -2.33 8.49
CA GLY A 65 4.89 -2.65 9.91
C GLY A 65 5.27 -4.10 10.17
N VAL A 66 4.49 -5.06 9.65
CA VAL A 66 4.61 -6.47 10.02
C VAL A 66 5.53 -7.22 9.08
N ILE A 67 5.33 -7.06 7.76
CA ILE A 67 6.09 -7.81 6.76
C ILE A 67 7.54 -7.34 6.75
N ASP A 68 7.76 -6.04 6.69
CA ASP A 68 9.12 -5.50 6.62
C ASP A 68 9.91 -5.78 7.91
N ALA A 69 9.27 -5.67 9.08
CA ALA A 69 9.88 -6.04 10.34
C ALA A 69 10.21 -7.53 10.45
N ALA A 70 9.34 -8.41 9.94
CA ALA A 70 9.58 -9.85 9.94
C ALA A 70 10.78 -10.21 9.06
N VAL A 71 10.83 -9.70 7.83
CA VAL A 71 11.91 -9.96 6.87
C VAL A 71 13.24 -9.40 7.41
N ASN A 72 13.24 -8.14 7.89
CA ASN A 72 14.42 -7.53 8.49
C ASN A 72 14.87 -8.26 9.77
N GLY A 73 13.92 -8.78 10.56
CA GLY A 73 14.19 -9.58 11.75
C GLY A 73 14.91 -10.88 11.41
N VAL A 74 14.43 -11.62 10.41
CA VAL A 74 15.10 -12.84 9.92
C VAL A 74 16.50 -12.51 9.41
N GLY A 75 16.65 -11.47 8.59
CA GLY A 75 17.96 -11.04 8.09
C GLY A 75 18.94 -10.66 9.21
N GLN A 76 18.47 -9.97 10.25
CA GLN A 76 19.28 -9.66 11.43
C GLN A 76 19.67 -10.91 12.21
N ALA A 77 18.74 -11.84 12.42
CA ALA A 77 19.01 -13.10 13.11
C ALA A 77 20.09 -13.92 12.38
N VAL A 78 19.99 -14.04 11.05
CA VAL A 78 20.98 -14.73 10.23
C VAL A 78 22.35 -14.05 10.31
N ARG A 79 22.40 -12.71 10.19
CA ARG A 79 23.66 -11.96 10.34
C ARG A 79 24.29 -12.13 11.72
N TRP A 80 23.47 -12.09 12.77
CA TRP A 80 23.93 -12.30 14.14
C TRP A 80 24.50 -13.71 14.32
N ALA A 81 23.78 -14.74 13.84
CA ALA A 81 24.24 -16.13 13.90
C ALA A 81 25.55 -16.32 13.13
N GLY A 82 25.64 -15.78 11.90
CA GLY A 82 26.85 -15.81 11.09
C GLY A 82 28.03 -15.11 11.78
N GLY A 83 27.79 -13.97 12.44
CA GLY A 83 28.81 -13.27 13.22
C GLY A 83 29.34 -14.10 14.39
N ARG A 84 28.47 -14.81 15.12
CA ARG A 84 28.87 -15.71 16.20
C ARG A 84 29.62 -16.94 15.69
N LEU A 85 29.15 -17.56 14.61
CA LEU A 85 29.83 -18.68 13.96
C LEU A 85 31.22 -18.27 13.46
N ARG A 86 31.38 -17.05 12.92
CA ARG A 86 32.68 -16.52 12.49
C ARG A 86 33.68 -16.44 13.64
N GLN A 87 33.23 -16.11 14.85
CA GLN A 87 34.10 -16.03 16.03
C GLN A 87 34.60 -17.41 16.50
N ILE A 88 33.91 -18.51 16.17
CA ILE A 88 34.37 -19.87 16.47
C ILE A 88 35.59 -20.24 15.61
N GLN A 89 35.70 -19.68 14.41
CA GLN A 89 36.87 -19.85 13.55
C GLN A 89 38.01 -18.92 13.97
N THR A 90 38.70 -19.29 15.05
CA THR A 90 39.80 -18.52 15.67
C THR A 90 41.09 -18.48 14.85
N GLY A 91 41.20 -19.28 13.77
CA GLY A 91 42.38 -19.32 12.89
C GLY A 91 43.59 -20.09 13.46
N TYR A 92 43.54 -20.55 14.71
CA TYR A 92 44.62 -21.33 15.33
C TYR A 92 44.52 -22.81 14.97
N VAL A 93 45.45 -23.31 14.15
CA VAL A 93 45.53 -24.73 13.71
C VAL A 93 45.51 -25.72 14.88
N ARG A 94 46.12 -25.37 16.02
CA ARG A 94 46.12 -26.19 17.25
C ARG A 94 44.71 -26.44 17.80
N SER A 95 43.84 -25.44 17.75
CA SER A 95 42.46 -25.56 18.22
C SER A 95 41.67 -26.52 17.31
N TYR A 96 41.88 -26.48 16.00
CA TYR A 96 41.25 -27.43 15.06
C TYR A 96 41.67 -28.88 15.30
N ALA A 97 42.96 -29.12 15.56
CA ALA A 97 43.47 -30.46 15.84
C ALA A 97 42.85 -31.07 17.11
N LEU A 98 42.69 -30.27 18.18
CA LEU A 98 42.02 -30.69 19.40
C LEU A 98 40.54 -30.98 19.18
N SER A 99 39.82 -30.12 18.45
CA SER A 99 38.41 -30.32 18.10
C SER A 99 38.20 -31.61 17.29
N PHE A 100 39.08 -31.89 16.34
CA PHE A 100 39.04 -33.10 15.53
C PHE A 100 39.24 -34.36 16.37
N LEU A 101 40.28 -34.38 17.21
CA LEU A 101 40.55 -35.51 18.11
C LEU A 101 39.39 -35.78 19.06
N LEU A 102 38.81 -34.73 19.66
CA LEU A 102 37.62 -34.85 20.50
C LEU A 102 36.44 -35.45 19.72
N GLY A 103 36.20 -34.99 18.49
CA GLY A 103 35.16 -35.54 17.62
C GLY A 103 35.33 -37.03 17.36
N VAL A 104 36.55 -37.47 17.05
CA VAL A 104 36.87 -38.89 16.84
C VAL A 104 36.61 -39.71 18.11
N VAL A 105 37.07 -39.24 19.27
CA VAL A 105 36.85 -39.93 20.56
C VAL A 105 35.35 -40.08 20.85
N VAL A 106 34.56 -39.03 20.65
CA VAL A 106 33.10 -39.07 20.87
C VAL A 106 32.42 -40.07 19.93
N ILE A 107 32.77 -40.08 18.65
CA ILE A 107 32.20 -41.01 17.67
C ILE A 107 32.55 -42.46 18.02
N VAL A 108 33.82 -42.73 18.34
CA VAL A 108 34.29 -44.07 18.71
C VAL A 108 33.64 -44.52 20.02
N ALA A 109 33.57 -43.65 21.03
CA ALA A 109 32.91 -43.97 22.29
C ALA A 109 31.41 -44.25 22.09
N TRP A 110 30.72 -43.46 21.26
CA TRP A 110 29.32 -43.71 20.93
C TRP A 110 29.14 -45.07 20.25
N PHE A 111 30.01 -45.41 19.29
CA PHE A 111 29.95 -46.70 18.60
C PHE A 111 30.30 -47.88 19.53
N ALA A 112 31.23 -47.70 20.47
CA ALA A 112 31.61 -48.72 21.43
C ALA A 112 30.57 -48.93 22.55
N LEU A 113 29.74 -47.91 22.84
CA LEU A 113 28.66 -47.96 23.82
C LEU A 113 27.29 -48.33 23.22
N ARG A 114 27.20 -48.44 21.88
CA ARG A 114 25.98 -48.74 21.12
C ARG A 114 25.79 -50.23 20.89
#